data_AF-A0A7V8E878-F1
#
_entry.id   AF-A0A7V8E878-F1
#
_cell.length_a   1.000
_cell.length_b   1.000
_cell.length_c   1.000
_cell.angle_alpha   90.00
_cell.angle_beta   90.00
_cell.angle_gamma   90.00
#
_symmetry.space_group_name_H-M   'P 1'
#
loop_
_entity.id
_entity.type
_entity.pdbx_description
1 polymer ?
#
loop_
_entity_poly.entity_id
_entity_poly.type
_entity_poly.pdbx_seq_one_letter_code
_entity_poly.pdbx_strand_id
1 'polypeptide(L)'
;MLALRLTPSFVELMKFQVARAREAFANSEGLFPLLERKARFCPLAIRGLYAGILDRIERRGHDVFAGRVSLSAPAKILCVMKAWFRAWTY
;
A
#
# COMPACT_ATOMS: atom_id res chain seq x y z
N MET A 1 2.51 12.34 28.31
CA MET A 1 1.74 11.61 27.28
C MET A 1 1.61 12.53 26.06
N LEU A 2 2.24 12.21 24.92
CA LEU A 2 1.95 12.91 23.66
C LEU A 2 0.51 12.58 23.27
N ALA A 3 -0.39 13.56 23.29
CA ALA A 3 -1.70 13.40 22.69
C ALA A 3 -1.50 13.25 21.17
N LEU A 4 -1.74 12.06 20.62
CA LEU A 4 -1.76 11.81 19.18
C LEU A 4 -2.94 12.57 18.57
N ARG A 5 -2.68 13.81 18.13
CA ARG A 5 -3.67 14.72 17.55
C ARG A 5 -3.40 14.89 16.06
N LEU A 6 -4.49 14.89 15.28
CA LEU A 6 -4.43 15.25 13.87
C LEU A 6 -4.19 16.77 13.77
N THR A 7 -2.97 17.16 13.43
CA THR A 7 -2.60 18.56 13.18
C THR A 7 -2.27 18.76 11.70
N PRO A 8 -2.35 20.00 11.17
CA PRO A 8 -1.94 20.27 9.79
C PRO A 8 -0.50 19.80 9.50
N SER A 9 0.44 20.02 10.43
CA SER A 9 1.83 19.55 10.30
C SER A 9 1.94 18.03 10.23
N PHE A 10 1.11 17.31 11.00
CA PHE A 10 1.07 15.84 10.93
C PHE A 10 0.49 15.35 9.59
N VAL A 11 -0.54 16.03 9.07
CA VAL A 11 -1.08 15.71 7.74
C VAL A 11 -0.03 15.89 6.65
N GLU A 12 0.74 16.99 6.68
CA GLU A 12 1.84 17.21 5.73
C GLU A 12 2.95 16.16 5.87
N LEU A 13 3.32 15.78 7.11
CA LEU A 13 4.22 14.65 7.34
C LEU A 13 3.67 13.37 6.70
N MET A 14 2.39 13.05 6.93
CA MET A 14 1.78 11.85 6.38
C MET A 14 1.73 11.86 4.86
N LYS A 15 1.42 12.99 4.22
CA LYS A 15 1.50 13.15 2.76
C LYS A 15 2.89 12.86 2.24
N PHE A 16 3.92 13.42 2.88
CA PHE A 16 5.32 13.14 2.54
C PHE A 16 5.65 11.64 2.67
N GLN A 17 5.21 10.99 3.76
CA GLN A 17 5.46 9.56 3.95
C GLN A 17 4.72 8.69 2.92
N VAL A 18 3.48 9.04 2.57
CA VAL A 18 2.70 8.35 1.54
C VAL A 18 3.40 8.49 0.18
N ALA A 19 3.84 9.69 -0.19
CA ALA A 19 4.57 9.96 -1.42
C ALA A 19 5.85 9.12 -1.51
N ARG A 20 6.65 9.10 -0.44
CA ARG A 20 7.88 8.29 -0.37
C ARG A 20 7.61 6.79 -0.49
N ALA A 21 6.53 6.29 0.11
CA ALA A 21 6.14 4.89 0.00
C ALA A 21 5.69 4.53 -1.44
N ARG A 22 4.95 5.43 -2.11
CA ARG A 22 4.56 5.28 -3.52
C ARG A 22 5.77 5.23 -4.44
N GLU A 23 6.74 6.09 -4.21
CA GLU A 23 7.99 6.10 -4.96
C GLU A 23 8.75 4.77 -4.81
N ALA A 24 8.87 4.25 -3.58
CA ALA A 24 9.47 2.94 -3.34
C ALA A 24 8.74 1.81 -4.10
N PHE A 25 7.41 1.85 -4.17
CA PHE A 25 6.63 0.89 -4.94
C PHE A 25 6.83 1.04 -6.44
N ALA A 26 6.92 2.26 -6.95
CA ALA A 26 7.22 2.52 -8.37
C ALA A 26 8.61 1.97 -8.73
N ASN A 27 9.62 2.25 -7.89
CA ASN A 27 10.98 1.75 -8.09
C ASN A 27 11.07 0.22 -8.02
N SER A 28 10.18 -0.43 -7.26
CA SER A 28 10.13 -1.89 -7.19
C SER A 28 9.58 -2.58 -8.44
N GLU A 29 8.90 -1.87 -9.35
CA GLU A 29 8.24 -2.48 -10.52
C GLU A 29 9.21 -3.25 -11.43
N GLY A 30 10.44 -2.73 -11.60
CA GLY A 30 11.49 -3.37 -12.39
C GLY A 30 12.08 -4.63 -11.75
N LEU A 31 11.83 -4.88 -10.47
CA LEU A 31 12.34 -6.07 -9.75
C LEU A 31 11.47 -7.30 -9.98
N PHE A 32 10.16 -7.14 -10.22
CA PHE A 32 9.25 -8.29 -10.35
C PHE A 32 9.60 -9.26 -11.50
N PRO A 33 10.03 -8.80 -12.70
CA PRO A 33 10.46 -9.69 -13.77
C PRO A 33 11.71 -10.52 -13.41
N LEU A 34 12.57 -10.01 -12.52
CA LEU A 34 13.82 -10.67 -12.12
C LEU A 34 13.59 -11.83 -11.13
N LEU A 35 12.42 -11.88 -10.49
CA LEU A 35 12.07 -12.96 -9.56
C LEU A 35 11.68 -14.23 -10.31
N GLU A 36 11.93 -15.39 -9.70
CA GLU A 36 11.41 -16.65 -10.19
C GLU A 36 9.87 -16.63 -10.26
N ARG A 37 9.29 -17.19 -11.33
CA ARG A 37 7.84 -17.17 -11.59
C ARG A 37 6.99 -17.65 -10.40
N LYS A 38 7.46 -18.64 -9.64
CA LYS A 38 6.77 -19.17 -8.45
C LYS A 38 6.83 -18.22 -7.24
N ALA A 39 7.88 -17.41 -7.15
CA ALA A 39 8.10 -16.47 -6.05
C ALA A 39 7.47 -15.09 -6.28
N ARG A 40 7.13 -14.73 -7.53
CA ARG A 40 6.56 -13.42 -7.93
C ARG A 40 5.25 -13.06 -7.23
N PHE A 41 4.40 -14.05 -6.95
CA PHE A 41 3.05 -13.82 -6.44
C PHE A 41 3.04 -13.11 -5.08
N CYS A 42 3.83 -13.60 -4.12
CA CYS A 42 3.86 -13.06 -2.75
C CYS A 42 4.19 -11.55 -2.70
N PRO A 43 5.31 -11.07 -3.28
CA PRO A 43 5.65 -9.66 -3.22
C PRO A 43 4.68 -8.78 -4.05
N LEU A 44 4.12 -9.29 -5.16
CA LEU A 44 3.07 -8.58 -5.90
C LEU A 44 1.79 -8.42 -5.06
N ALA A 45 1.38 -9.45 -4.33
CA ALA A 45 0.20 -9.41 -3.47
C ALA A 45 0.41 -8.43 -2.31
N ILE A 46 1.56 -8.50 -1.62
CA ILE A 46 1.90 -7.59 -0.52
C ILE A 46 1.93 -6.14 -1.00
N ARG A 47 2.56 -5.86 -2.14
CA ARG A 47 2.57 -4.52 -2.74
C ARG A 47 1.15 -4.01 -3.00
N GLY A 48 0.30 -4.85 -3.60
CA GLY A 48 -1.10 -4.50 -3.87
C GLY A 48 -1.91 -4.23 -2.61
N LEU A 49 -1.69 -5.00 -1.55
CA LEU A 49 -2.34 -4.80 -0.25
C LEU A 49 -1.91 -3.48 0.39
N TYR A 50 -0.61 -3.19 0.43
CA TYR A 50 -0.13 -1.94 1.03
C TYR A 50 -0.50 -0.71 0.21
N ALA A 51 -0.45 -0.79 -1.13
CA ALA A 51 -0.96 0.28 -1.99
C ALA A 51 -2.44 0.59 -1.69
N GLY A 52 -3.27 -0.43 -1.50
CA GLY A 52 -4.67 -0.23 -1.10
C GLY A 52 -4.85 0.36 0.30
N ILE A 53 -3.93 0.08 1.23
CA ILE A 53 -3.92 0.75 2.55
C ILE A 53 -3.59 2.24 2.38
N LEU A 54 -2.58 2.59 1.58
CA LEU A 54 -2.24 3.98 1.28
C LEU A 54 -3.42 4.72 0.65
N ASP A 55 -4.11 4.12 -0.34
CA ASP A 55 -5.32 4.70 -0.94
C ASP A 55 -6.37 5.05 0.14
N ARG A 56 -6.53 4.19 1.15
CA ARG A 56 -7.52 4.39 2.22
C ARG A 56 -7.06 5.41 3.25
N ILE A 57 -5.76 5.55 3.50
CA ILE A 57 -5.19 6.64 4.30
C ILE A 57 -5.47 7.97 3.61
N GLU A 58 -5.20 8.07 2.30
CA GLU A 58 -5.44 9.28 1.52
C GLU A 58 -6.93 9.68 1.50
N ARG A 59 -7.84 8.71 1.28
CA ARG A 59 -9.30 8.94 1.31
C ARG A 59 -9.82 9.38 2.68
N ARG A 60 -9.10 9.09 3.76
CA ARG A 60 -9.44 9.54 5.12
C ARG A 60 -8.79 10.87 5.48
N GLY A 61 -8.21 11.58 4.51
CA GLY A 61 -7.51 12.84 4.78
C GLY A 61 -6.25 12.65 5.64
N HIS A 62 -5.64 11.47 5.59
CA HIS A 62 -4.46 11.08 6.39
C HIS A 62 -4.73 10.93 7.89
N ASP A 63 -5.99 10.86 8.30
CA ASP A 63 -6.36 10.55 9.68
C ASP A 63 -6.20 9.05 9.99
N VAL A 64 -5.06 8.72 10.60
CA VAL A 64 -4.75 7.39 11.11
C VAL A 64 -5.10 7.22 12.60
N PHE A 65 -5.50 8.29 13.28
CA PHE A 65 -5.85 8.28 14.70
C PHE A 65 -7.31 7.91 14.94
N ALA A 66 -8.20 8.17 13.97
CA ALA A 66 -9.60 7.74 14.00
C ALA A 66 -9.81 6.21 14.03
N GLY A 67 -8.74 5.43 13.94
CA GLY A 67 -8.76 3.98 14.09
C GLY A 67 -7.97 3.27 13.00
N ARG A 68 -7.76 1.97 13.19
CA ARG A 68 -6.93 1.15 12.28
C ARG A 68 -7.44 1.24 10.84
N VAL A 69 -6.55 1.67 9.94
CA VAL A 69 -6.81 1.62 8.50
C VAL A 69 -6.55 0.19 8.01
N SER A 70 -7.58 -0.45 7.46
CA SER A 70 -7.48 -1.80 6.92
C SER A 70 -8.31 -1.94 5.65
N LEU A 71 -7.89 -2.87 4.80
CA LEU A 71 -8.68 -3.29 3.64
C LEU A 71 -9.82 -4.21 4.10
N SER A 72 -10.99 -4.05 3.47
CA SER A 72 -12.08 -5.00 3.60
C SER A 72 -11.70 -6.36 3.01
N ALA A 73 -12.34 -7.44 3.45
CA ALA A 73 -12.15 -8.77 2.88
C ALA A 73 -12.25 -8.81 1.34
N PRO A 74 -13.27 -8.22 0.69
CA PRO A 74 -13.35 -8.20 -0.77
C PRO A 74 -12.21 -7.40 -1.43
N ALA A 75 -11.77 -6.30 -0.82
CA ALA A 75 -10.63 -5.55 -1.34
C ALA A 75 -9.33 -6.38 -1.29
N LYS A 76 -9.11 -7.15 -0.21
CA LYS A 76 -7.97 -8.07 -0.11
C LYS A 76 -8.02 -9.16 -1.18
N ILE A 77 -9.19 -9.77 -1.40
CA ILE A 77 -9.40 -10.79 -2.44
C ILE A 77 -9.07 -10.20 -3.82
N LEU A 78 -9.57 -9.01 -4.13
CA LEU A 78 -9.28 -8.34 -5.40
C LEU A 78 -7.79 -8.07 -5.59
N CYS A 79 -7.08 -7.61 -4.55
CA CYS A 79 -5.62 -7.42 -4.59
C CYS A 79 -4.89 -8.73 -4.89
N VAL A 80 -5.29 -9.82 -4.23
CA VAL A 80 -4.72 -11.16 -4.44
C VAL A 80 -4.98 -11.67 -5.86
N MET A 81 -6.20 -11.54 -6.38
CA MET A 81 -6.54 -11.96 -7.74
C MET A 81 -5.74 -11.16 -8.79
N LYS A 82 -5.62 -9.84 -8.61
CA LYS A 82 -4.79 -8.98 -9.48
C LYS A 82 -3.32 -9.39 -9.45
N ALA A 83 -2.78 -9.70 -8.27
CA ALA A 83 -1.40 -10.16 -8.12
C ALA A 83 -1.17 -11.52 -8.80
N TRP A 84 -2.12 -12.44 -8.69
CA TRP A 84 -2.06 -13.74 -9.38
C TRP A 84 -2.02 -13.56 -10.90
N PHE A 85 -2.94 -12.76 -11.44
CA PHE A 85 -2.99 -12.50 -12.87
C PHE A 85 -1.69 -11.84 -13.36
N ARG A 86 -1.21 -10.83 -12.62
CA ARG A 86 0.02 -10.11 -12.98
C ARG A 86 1.28 -10.98 -12.87
N ALA A 87 1.33 -11.91 -11.91
CA ALA A 87 2.43 -12.87 -11.79
C ALA A 87 2.52 -13.82 -13.00
N TRP A 88 1.41 -14.07 -13.71
CA TRP A 88 1.38 -14.87 -14.92
C TRP A 88 1.77 -14.09 -16.18
N THR A 89 1.59 -12.77 -16.19
CA THR A 89 1.86 -11.91 -17.37
C THR A 89 3.32 -11.44 -17.50
N TYR A 90 4.12 -11.56 -16.43
CA TYR A 90 5.58 -11.37 -16.48
C TYR A 90 6.28 -12.64 -16.94
#